data_AF-A0A9P5J5T2-F1
#
_entry.id   AF-A0A9P5J5T2-F1
#
_cell.length_a   1.000
_cell.length_b   1.000
_cell.length_c   1.000
_cell.angle_alpha   90.00
_cell.angle_beta   90.00
_cell.angle_gamma   90.00
#
_symmetry.space_group_name_H-M   'P 1'
#
loop_
_entity.id
_entity.type
_entity.pdbx_description
1 polymer ?
#
loop_
_entity_poly.entity_id
_entity_poly.type
_entity_poly.pdbx_seq_one_letter_code
_entity_poly.pdbx_strand_id
1 'polypeptide(L)'
;MSGFQFDPKPILELDGYLRPEIPGIVTRYNLYRQWKQTITKTEGGYEQFSRGYEKFGFNVSPDGTVIYREWAPGVIVACLTGEFSKSSLPAQCVIWPINAEWKLRTFASRSLTSTEISRWMEPNPSPYD
;
A
#
# COMPACT_ATOMS: atom_id res chain seq x y z
N MET A 1 -28.80 0.96 14.86
CA MET A 1 -28.04 1.48 13.70
C MET A 1 -28.91 1.31 12.46
N SER A 2 -29.49 2.39 11.92
CA SER A 2 -30.28 2.27 10.69
C SER A 2 -29.33 1.96 9.53
N GLY A 3 -29.32 0.71 9.08
CA GLY A 3 -28.56 0.30 7.90
C GLY A 3 -29.11 1.03 6.68
N PHE A 4 -28.27 1.79 5.99
CA PHE A 4 -28.64 2.36 4.69
C PHE A 4 -28.90 1.21 3.71
N GLN A 5 -30.17 1.03 3.34
CA GLN A 5 -30.63 0.02 2.39
C GLN A 5 -30.51 0.55 0.95
N PHE A 6 -30.19 -0.32 0.00
CA PHE A 6 -30.21 0.01 -1.42
C PHE A 6 -31.64 0.37 -1.87
N ASP A 7 -31.81 1.55 -2.49
CA ASP A 7 -33.07 1.95 -3.12
C ASP A 7 -33.05 1.64 -4.62
N PRO A 8 -33.87 0.70 -5.12
CA PRO A 8 -33.90 0.35 -6.53
C PRO A 8 -34.62 1.38 -7.40
N LYS A 9 -35.44 2.28 -6.83
CA LYS A 9 -36.32 3.18 -7.60
C LYS A 9 -35.58 4.01 -8.65
N PRO A 10 -34.46 4.69 -8.35
CA PRO A 10 -33.79 5.53 -9.33
C PRO A 10 -33.28 4.74 -10.55
N ILE A 11 -32.88 3.49 -10.36
CA ILE A 11 -32.39 2.64 -11.45
C ILE A 11 -33.56 2.10 -12.27
N LEU A 12 -34.67 1.71 -11.61
CA LEU A 12 -35.85 1.18 -12.28
C LEU A 12 -36.65 2.25 -13.05
N GLU A 13 -36.55 3.51 -12.63
CA GLU A 13 -37.09 4.67 -13.38
C GLU A 13 -36.29 4.96 -14.64
N LEU A 14 -34.98 4.74 -14.61
CA LEU A 14 -34.10 4.86 -15.79
C LEU A 14 -34.28 3.69 -16.76
N ASP A 15 -34.34 2.46 -16.24
CA ASP A 15 -34.53 1.25 -17.03
C ASP A 15 -35.34 0.20 -16.27
N GLY A 16 -36.59 0.03 -16.71
CA GLY A 16 -37.52 -0.96 -16.15
C GLY A 16 -37.16 -2.42 -16.45
N TYR A 17 -36.31 -2.70 -17.44
CA TYR A 17 -35.87 -4.05 -17.75
C TYR A 17 -34.91 -4.63 -16.69
N LEU A 18 -34.36 -3.79 -15.81
CA LEU A 18 -33.45 -4.21 -14.73
C LEU A 18 -34.16 -4.83 -13.52
N ARG A 19 -35.51 -4.91 -13.52
CA ARG A 19 -36.29 -5.51 -12.41
C ARG A 19 -35.83 -6.91 -12.01
N PRO A 20 -35.58 -7.85 -12.95
CA PRO A 20 -35.10 -9.19 -12.60
C PRO A 20 -33.69 -9.19 -11.99
N GLU A 21 -32.89 -8.17 -12.29
CA GLU A 21 -31.47 -8.07 -11.91
C GLU A 21 -31.24 -7.36 -10.55
N ILE A 22 -32.30 -6.79 -9.95
CA ILE A 22 -32.22 -6.09 -8.67
C ILE A 22 -31.51 -6.90 -7.57
N PRO A 23 -31.75 -8.21 -7.38
CA PRO A 23 -31.02 -9.00 -6.38
C PRO A 23 -29.49 -9.00 -6.59
N GLY A 24 -29.05 -9.05 -7.85
CA GLY A 24 -27.63 -8.97 -8.22
C GLY A 24 -27.05 -7.58 -7.96
N ILE A 25 -27.81 -6.53 -8.27
CA ILE A 25 -27.41 -5.14 -8.03
C ILE A 25 -27.28 -4.86 -6.52
N VAL A 26 -28.23 -5.33 -5.71
CA VAL A 26 -28.17 -5.23 -4.24
C VAL A 26 -26.90 -5.89 -3.70
N THR A 27 -26.59 -7.09 -4.18
CA THR A 27 -25.36 -7.81 -3.80
C THR A 27 -24.10 -6.99 -4.10
N ARG A 28 -23.99 -6.44 -5.33
CA ARG A 28 -22.86 -5.59 -5.72
C ARG A 28 -22.77 -4.31 -4.91
N TYR A 29 -23.91 -3.66 -4.65
CA TYR A 29 -23.96 -2.45 -3.82
C TYR A 29 -23.49 -2.72 -2.39
N ASN A 30 -23.94 -3.83 -1.79
CA ASN A 30 -23.51 -4.21 -0.45
C ASN A 30 -22.00 -4.51 -0.39
N LEU A 31 -21.46 -5.19 -1.39
CA LEU A 31 -20.02 -5.44 -1.49
C LEU A 31 -19.22 -4.13 -1.64
N TYR A 32 -19.67 -3.22 -2.51
CA TYR A 32 -19.08 -1.89 -2.63
C TYR A 32 -19.09 -1.15 -1.29
N ARG A 33 -20.22 -1.18 -0.56
CA ARG A 33 -20.37 -0.52 0.74
C ARG A 33 -19.43 -1.09 1.78
N GLN A 34 -19.30 -2.40 1.83
CA GLN A 34 -18.34 -3.09 2.70
C GLN A 34 -16.91 -2.59 2.42
N TRP A 35 -16.47 -2.60 1.16
CA TRP A 35 -15.13 -2.13 0.81
C TRP A 35 -14.92 -0.64 1.05
N LYS A 36 -15.93 0.20 0.77
CA LYS A 36 -15.89 1.63 1.11
C LYS A 36 -15.66 1.84 2.60
N GLN A 37 -16.36 1.10 3.45
CA GLN A 37 -16.20 1.17 4.89
C GLN A 37 -14.83 0.68 5.33
N THR A 38 -14.35 -0.43 4.76
CA THR A 38 -12.99 -0.94 5.01
C THR A 38 -11.95 0.12 4.67
N ILE A 39 -11.95 0.66 3.45
CA ILE A 39 -10.99 1.70 3.01
C ILE A 39 -11.09 2.95 3.88
N THR A 40 -12.31 3.38 4.22
CA THR A 40 -12.49 4.55 5.09
C THR A 40 -11.91 4.32 6.48
N LYS A 41 -12.09 3.12 7.03
CA LYS A 41 -11.62 2.75 8.36
C LYS A 41 -10.11 2.51 8.41
N THR A 42 -9.53 1.87 7.40
CA THR A 42 -8.12 1.45 7.41
C THR A 42 -7.19 2.49 6.77
N GLU A 43 -7.65 3.21 5.75
CA GLU A 43 -6.82 4.11 4.93
C GLU A 43 -7.20 5.59 5.07
N GLY A 44 -8.24 5.91 5.85
CA GLY A 44 -8.69 7.30 6.04
C GLY A 44 -9.53 7.86 4.88
N GLY A 45 -10.04 6.99 4.00
CA GLY A 45 -10.91 7.35 2.88
C GLY A 45 -10.23 7.31 1.51
N TYR A 46 -11.00 7.62 0.46
CA TYR A 46 -10.51 7.48 -0.92
C TYR A 46 -9.36 8.41 -1.27
N GLU A 47 -9.38 9.64 -0.78
CA GLU A 47 -8.32 10.62 -1.05
C GLU A 47 -6.97 10.10 -0.56
N GLN A 48 -6.88 9.71 0.71
CA GLN A 48 -5.65 9.18 1.28
C GLN A 48 -5.23 7.84 0.67
N PHE A 49 -6.19 6.96 0.38
CA PHE A 49 -5.92 5.67 -0.26
C PHE A 49 -5.35 5.82 -1.68
N SER A 50 -5.90 6.75 -2.47
CA SER A 50 -5.50 6.95 -3.87
C SER A 50 -4.11 7.57 -4.03
N ARG A 51 -3.58 8.20 -2.98
CA ARG A 51 -2.24 8.81 -2.94
C ARG A 51 -1.15 7.80 -2.57
N GLY A 52 -1.33 6.54 -2.95
CA GLY A 52 -0.36 5.48 -2.73
C GLY A 52 1.03 5.77 -3.32
N TYR A 53 1.11 6.55 -4.40
CA TYR A 53 2.37 6.95 -5.04
C TYR A 53 3.26 7.83 -4.12
N GLU A 54 2.69 8.49 -3.12
CA GLU A 54 3.47 9.26 -2.13
C GLU A 54 4.10 8.35 -1.06
N LYS A 55 3.64 7.09 -0.97
CA LYS A 55 4.13 6.10 -0.03
C LYS A 55 5.01 5.05 -0.72
N PHE A 56 4.53 4.49 -1.83
CA PHE A 56 5.15 3.42 -2.63
C PHE A 56 6.01 3.98 -3.77
N GLY A 57 6.95 3.18 -4.26
CA GLY A 57 7.97 3.61 -5.20
C GLY A 57 9.04 4.47 -4.52
N PHE A 58 9.76 5.26 -5.32
CA PHE A 58 10.79 6.18 -4.83
C PHE A 58 10.20 7.53 -4.46
N ASN A 59 10.43 7.95 -3.21
CA ASN A 59 10.02 9.26 -2.70
C ASN A 59 11.20 9.96 -2.04
N VAL A 60 11.38 11.25 -2.32
CA VAL A 60 12.48 12.06 -1.78
C VAL A 60 11.94 13.01 -0.72
N SER A 61 12.44 12.89 0.50
CA SER A 61 12.11 13.78 1.61
C SER A 61 12.83 15.13 1.49
N PRO A 62 12.34 16.20 2.13
CA PRO A 62 12.97 17.53 2.11
C PRO A 62 14.41 17.56 2.66
N ASP A 63 14.77 16.60 3.51
CA ASP A 63 16.13 16.42 4.05
C ASP A 63 17.10 15.71 3.09
N GLY A 64 16.65 15.41 1.86
CA GLY A 64 17.43 14.68 0.85
C GLY A 64 17.44 13.16 1.05
N THR A 65 16.66 12.63 1.99
CA THR A 65 16.51 11.18 2.15
C THR A 65 15.66 10.60 1.02
N VAL A 66 16.12 9.54 0.38
CA VAL A 66 15.32 8.74 -0.57
C VAL A 66 14.74 7.53 0.16
N ILE A 67 13.43 7.37 0.07
CA ILE A 67 12.68 6.22 0.59
C ILE A 67 12.14 5.45 -0.61
N TYR A 68 12.50 4.17 -0.72
CA TYR A 68 11.87 3.25 -1.66
C TYR A 68 10.94 2.30 -0.93
N ARG A 69 9.74 2.08 -1.47
CA ARG A 69 8.78 1.13 -0.91
C ARG A 69 8.09 0.29 -1.97
N GLU A 70 8.02 -1.02 -1.75
CA GLU A 70 7.43 -1.98 -2.70
C GLU A 70 6.53 -2.96 -1.97
N TRP A 71 5.45 -3.36 -2.63
CA TRP A 71 4.61 -4.47 -2.17
C TRP A 71 5.03 -5.75 -2.86
N ALA A 72 5.68 -6.65 -2.12
CA ALA A 72 6.20 -7.90 -2.65
C ALA A 72 6.03 -9.04 -1.63
N PRO A 73 4.80 -9.60 -1.52
CA PRO A 73 4.52 -10.69 -0.60
C PRO A 73 5.30 -11.95 -1.01
N GLY A 74 5.86 -12.66 -0.02
CA GLY A 74 6.58 -13.91 -0.26
C GLY A 74 8.02 -13.76 -0.74
N VAL A 75 8.54 -12.54 -0.88
CA VAL A 75 9.96 -12.30 -1.13
C VAL A 75 10.76 -12.59 0.14
N ILE A 76 11.90 -13.29 0.01
CA ILE A 76 12.80 -13.59 1.13
C ILE A 76 13.87 -12.50 1.26
N VAL A 77 14.38 -12.02 0.12
CA VAL A 77 15.42 -10.99 0.04
C VAL A 77 15.08 -10.04 -1.12
N ALA A 78 15.15 -8.74 -0.86
CA ALA A 78 15.08 -7.70 -1.88
C ALA A 78 16.38 -6.89 -1.88
N CYS A 79 16.86 -6.57 -3.07
CA CYS A 79 18.04 -5.73 -3.25
C CYS A 79 17.73 -4.62 -4.25
N LEU A 80 18.10 -3.39 -3.93
CA LEU A 80 17.97 -2.27 -4.84
C LEU A 80 19.26 -2.10 -5.65
N THR A 81 19.18 -2.22 -6.98
CA THR A 81 20.31 -2.12 -7.92
C THR A 81 20.04 -1.07 -9.00
N GLY A 82 21.10 -0.46 -9.55
CA GLY A 82 21.02 0.51 -10.66
C GLY A 82 22.37 1.19 -10.93
N GLU A 83 22.40 2.19 -11.82
CA GLU A 83 23.65 2.94 -12.13
C GLU A 83 24.27 3.61 -10.89
N PHE A 84 23.45 3.93 -9.88
CA PHE A 84 23.90 4.48 -8.59
C PHE A 84 24.65 3.45 -7.74
N SER A 85 24.46 2.14 -7.97
CA SER A 85 25.25 1.09 -7.35
C SER A 85 26.43 0.79 -8.26
N LYS A 86 27.62 1.35 -7.93
CA LYS A 86 28.87 0.95 -8.59
C LYS A 86 28.99 -0.58 -8.51
N SER A 87 29.25 -1.21 -9.64
CA SER A 87 29.01 -2.61 -10.00
C SER A 87 29.71 -3.71 -9.17
N SER A 88 30.11 -3.44 -7.93
CA SER A 88 30.63 -4.42 -6.97
C SER A 88 29.54 -4.74 -5.94
N LEU A 89 29.11 -6.00 -5.91
CA LEU A 89 28.19 -6.53 -4.91
C LEU A 89 28.65 -6.26 -3.46
N PRO A 90 27.70 -6.21 -2.51
CA PRO A 90 26.27 -6.29 -2.73
C PRO A 90 25.66 -4.89 -2.79
N ALA A 91 24.80 -4.67 -3.79
CA ALA A 91 23.71 -3.71 -3.74
C ALA A 91 23.11 -3.68 -2.32
N GLN A 92 22.69 -2.50 -1.83
CA GLN A 92 22.08 -2.38 -0.51
C GLN A 92 20.84 -3.30 -0.43
N CYS A 93 21.05 -4.51 0.08
CA CYS A 93 20.02 -5.49 0.36
C CYS A 93 19.52 -5.18 1.75
N VAL A 94 18.22 -4.88 1.86
CA VAL A 94 17.56 -4.70 3.15
C VAL A 94 16.79 -5.97 3.42
N ILE A 95 16.99 -6.50 4.62
CA ILE A 95 16.23 -7.61 5.16
C ILE A 95 15.11 -6.95 5.97
N TRP A 96 13.91 -7.53 5.90
CA TRP A 96 12.68 -7.23 6.67
C TRP A 96 11.54 -6.54 5.90
N PRO A 97 10.45 -7.27 5.60
CA PRO A 97 9.15 -6.71 5.29
C PRO A 97 8.33 -6.47 6.58
N ILE A 98 7.48 -5.45 6.56
CA ILE A 98 6.31 -5.36 7.45
C ILE A 98 5.10 -5.59 6.54
N ASN A 99 4.23 -6.57 6.79
CA ASN A 99 2.99 -6.77 6.02
C ASN A 99 3.18 -6.82 4.48
N ALA A 100 4.21 -7.52 3.99
CA ALA A 100 4.63 -7.58 2.58
C ALA A 100 5.13 -6.25 1.96
N GLU A 101 5.31 -5.23 2.79
CA GLU A 101 5.83 -3.92 2.42
C GLU A 101 7.32 -3.83 2.77
N TRP A 102 8.12 -3.53 1.76
CA TRP A 102 9.57 -3.34 1.89
C TRP A 102 9.87 -1.86 1.95
N LYS A 103 10.82 -1.43 2.80
CA LYS A 103 11.22 -0.02 2.91
C LYS A 103 12.74 0.11 2.96
N LEU A 104 13.32 0.78 1.97
CA LEU A 104 14.74 1.14 1.94
C LEU A 104 14.88 2.65 2.12
N ARG A 105 15.86 3.07 2.94
CA ARG A 105 16.19 4.48 3.17
C ARG A 105 17.65 4.73 2.79
N THR A 106 17.92 5.69 1.91
CA THR A 106 19.29 6.12 1.55
C THR A 106 19.45 7.63 1.72
N PHE A 107 20.63 8.08 2.15
CA PHE A 107 20.95 9.50 2.29
C PHE A 107 21.77 9.99 1.10
N ALA A 108 21.39 11.11 0.51
CA ALA A 108 21.96 11.63 -0.73
C ALA A 108 23.47 11.95 -0.70
N SER A 109 24.11 12.06 0.47
CA SER A 109 25.50 12.55 0.56
C SER A 109 26.52 11.57 1.16
N ARG A 110 26.14 10.36 1.56
CA ARG A 110 27.10 9.44 2.18
C ARG A 110 26.77 7.97 1.96
N SER A 111 27.79 7.18 1.60
CA SER A 111 27.74 5.73 1.69
C SER A 111 27.53 5.31 3.14
N LEU A 112 26.43 4.61 3.41
CA LEU A 112 26.16 4.05 4.73
C LEU A 112 27.12 2.88 4.99
N THR A 113 27.73 2.87 6.17
CA THR A 113 28.52 1.73 6.66
C THR A 113 27.60 0.58 7.08
N SER A 114 28.10 -0.66 7.10
CA SER A 114 27.32 -1.84 7.51
C SER A 114 26.71 -1.69 8.92
N THR A 115 27.43 -1.02 9.82
CA THR A 115 26.98 -0.74 11.19
C THR A 115 25.86 0.29 11.25
N GLU A 116 25.87 1.30 10.37
CA GLU A 116 24.76 2.26 10.26
C GLU A 116 23.52 1.54 9.71
N ILE A 117 23.66 0.71 8.68
CA ILE A 117 22.57 -0.10 8.12
C ILE A 117 21.89 -0.95 9.20
N SER A 118 22.66 -1.65 10.03
CA SER A 118 22.13 -2.48 11.13
C SER A 118 21.42 -1.67 12.24
N ARG A 119 21.79 -0.40 12.44
CA ARG A 119 21.18 0.47 13.46
C ARG A 119 19.77 0.95 13.07
N TRP A 120 19.49 1.05 11.77
CA TRP A 120 18.17 1.41 11.25
C TRP A 120 17.23 0.21 11.10
N MET A 121 17.73 -1.01 11.32
CA MET A 121 16.95 -2.25 11.39
C MET A 121 16.29 -2.40 12.76
N GLU A 122 15.55 -1.38 13.23
CA GLU A 122 14.80 -1.49 14.48
C GLU A 122 13.92 -2.77 14.44
N PRO A 123 13.96 -3.60 15.50
CA PRO A 123 13.09 -4.77 15.57
C PRO A 123 11.65 -4.27 15.71
N ASN A 124 10.86 -4.44 14.66
CA ASN A 124 9.42 -4.27 14.77
C ASN A 124 8.84 -5.66 15.10
N PRO A 125 8.08 -5.82 16.19
CA PRO A 125 7.49 -7.11 16.53
C PRO A 125 6.62 -7.57 15.36
N SER A 126 6.77 -8.85 15.03
CA SER A 126 5.90 -9.52 14.06
C SER A 126 4.43 -9.31 14.47
N PRO A 127 3.51 -9.05 13.53
CA PRO A 127 2.08 -9.12 13.84
C PRO A 127 1.61 -10.55 14.16
N TYR A 128 2.52 -11.54 14.11
CA TYR A 128 2.29 -12.96 14.38
C TYR A 128 3.08 -13.50 15.58
N ASP A 129 3.73 -12.65 16.39
CA ASP A 129 4.30 -13.01 17.69
C ASP A 129 3.37 -12.60 18.84
#